data_AF-A0A1G1JTQ0-F1
#
_entry.id   AF-A0A1G1JTQ0-F1
#
_cell.length_a   1.000
_cell.length_b   1.000
_cell.length_c   1.000
_cell.angle_alpha   90.00
_cell.angle_beta   90.00
_cell.angle_gamma   90.00
#
_symmetry.space_group_name_H-M   'P 1'
#
loop_
_entity.id
_entity.type
_entity.pdbx_description
1 polymer ?
#
loop_
_entity_poly.entity_id
_entity_poly.type
_entity_poly.pdbx_seq_one_letter_code
_entity_poly.pdbx_strand_id
1 'polypeptide(L)'
;MSNKPNLIPLAMIICDTVIDDKKTNKKSLIGLFDNINSLKLPCVHPRLNVFIVLTEGNGEYDCALKCIKEDTNKALVELQGKIHCLNPQQKIELNFEMVGLRFTDYGNYRFDFYCNENLLVSRKFLIKETKM
;
A
#
# COMPACT_ATOMS: atom_id res chain seq x y z
N MET A 1 -31.05 0.33 4.24
CA MET A 1 -29.60 0.11 4.08
C MET A 1 -29.18 0.86 2.82
N SER A 2 -28.65 2.07 2.97
CA SER A 2 -28.18 2.86 1.82
C SER A 2 -26.98 2.14 1.21
N ASN A 3 -27.11 1.68 -0.02
CA ASN A 3 -26.08 0.94 -0.73
C ASN A 3 -24.94 1.92 -1.08
N LYS A 4 -23.98 2.05 -0.17
CA LYS A 4 -22.83 2.94 -0.33
C LYS A 4 -21.93 2.35 -1.43
N PRO A 5 -21.51 3.14 -2.43
CA PRO A 5 -20.75 2.60 -3.56
C PRO A 5 -19.42 2.02 -3.06
N ASN A 6 -19.00 0.92 -3.68
CA ASN A 6 -17.67 0.38 -3.48
C ASN A 6 -16.65 1.32 -4.14
N LEU A 7 -15.56 1.61 -3.44
CA LEU A 7 -14.44 2.33 -4.02
C LEU A 7 -13.87 1.53 -5.20
N ILE A 8 -13.35 2.23 -6.20
CA ILE A 8 -12.61 1.60 -7.31
C ILE A 8 -11.13 1.98 -7.17
N PRO A 9 -10.21 1.00 -7.10
CA PRO A 9 -8.78 1.26 -7.11
C PRO A 9 -8.31 1.61 -8.52
N LEU A 10 -7.71 2.79 -8.67
CA LEU A 10 -7.10 3.25 -9.92
C LEU A 10 -5.59 2.91 -9.98
N ALA A 11 -4.93 2.89 -8.82
CA ALA A 11 -3.51 2.53 -8.72
C ALA A 11 -3.16 2.03 -7.32
N MET A 12 -2.18 1.12 -7.25
CA MET A 12 -1.44 0.76 -6.04
C MET A 12 0.03 0.57 -6.42
N ILE A 13 0.89 1.48 -5.95
CA ILE A 13 2.28 1.62 -6.37
C ILE A 13 3.18 1.63 -5.14
N ILE A 14 4.24 0.83 -5.17
CA ILE A 14 5.25 0.79 -4.12
C ILE A 14 6.44 1.66 -4.56
N CYS A 15 6.94 2.48 -3.65
CA CYS A 15 8.08 3.35 -3.92
C CYS A 15 8.89 3.69 -2.67
N ASP A 16 10.10 4.24 -2.84
CA ASP A 16 10.94 4.68 -1.73
C ASP A 16 10.36 5.94 -1.05
N THR A 17 9.83 6.88 -1.84
CA THR A 17 9.38 8.18 -1.34
C THR A 17 8.24 8.76 -2.16
N VAL A 18 7.26 9.37 -1.47
CA VAL A 18 6.23 10.21 -2.08
C VAL A 18 6.51 11.67 -1.73
N ILE A 19 6.64 12.52 -2.74
CA ILE A 19 6.81 13.96 -2.59
C ILE A 19 5.49 14.64 -2.91
N ASP A 20 5.03 15.50 -2.00
CA ASP A 20 3.84 16.32 -2.19
C ASP A 20 4.25 17.78 -2.46
N ASP A 21 4.18 18.20 -3.72
CA ASP A 21 4.47 19.58 -4.10
C ASP A 21 3.30 20.48 -3.72
N LYS A 22 3.44 21.19 -2.60
CA LYS A 22 2.43 22.11 -2.07
C LYS A 22 2.12 23.29 -2.99
N LYS A 23 2.98 23.63 -3.95
CA LYS A 23 2.70 24.72 -4.90
C LYS A 23 1.76 24.28 -6.02
N THR A 24 1.91 23.05 -6.51
CA THR A 24 1.13 22.54 -7.65
C THR A 24 0.08 21.51 -7.27
N ASN A 25 0.06 21.06 -6.01
CA ASN A 25 -0.72 19.92 -5.51
C ASN A 25 -0.48 18.62 -6.28
N LYS A 26 0.68 18.48 -6.94
CA LYS A 26 1.07 17.27 -7.65
C LYS A 26 1.89 16.37 -6.74
N LYS A 27 1.76 15.05 -6.95
CA LYS A 27 2.57 14.05 -6.28
C LYS A 27 3.63 13.49 -7.21
N SER A 28 4.82 13.25 -6.66
CA SER A 28 5.91 12.54 -7.34
C SER A 28 6.25 11.27 -6.56
N LEU A 29 6.33 10.15 -7.26
CA LEU A 29 6.73 8.86 -6.70
C LEU A 29 8.18 8.59 -7.10
N ILE A 30 9.07 8.43 -6.12
CA ILE A 30 10.51 8.28 -6.34
C ILE A 30 10.92 6.86 -5.95
N GLY A 31 11.71 6.22 -6.82
CA GLY A 31 12.22 4.87 -6.60
C GLY A 31 11.10 3.83 -6.64
N LEU A 32 10.51 3.58 -7.80
CA LEU A 32 9.47 2.55 -7.96
C LEU A 32 10.11 1.16 -7.96
N PHE A 33 9.53 0.22 -7.23
CA PHE A 33 10.02 -1.17 -7.20
C PHE A 33 8.89 -2.16 -6.93
N ASP A 34 9.17 -3.43 -7.20
CA ASP A 34 8.29 -4.56 -6.90
C ASP A 34 9.01 -5.68 -6.12
N ASN A 35 10.30 -5.49 -5.83
CA ASN A 35 11.11 -6.43 -5.07
C ASN A 35 12.22 -5.74 -4.29
N ILE A 36 12.70 -6.41 -3.24
CA ILE A 36 13.95 -6.09 -2.55
C ILE A 36 14.92 -7.25 -2.75
N ASN A 37 16.14 -6.93 -3.14
CA ASN A 37 17.25 -7.86 -3.20
C ASN A 37 18.03 -7.78 -1.89
N SER A 38 18.19 -8.92 -1.21
CA SER A 38 18.99 -9.00 0.02
C SER A 38 19.96 -10.17 0.01
N LEU A 39 21.15 -9.93 0.55
CA LEU A 39 22.19 -10.94 0.78
C LEU A 39 21.98 -11.67 2.12
N LYS A 40 21.24 -11.07 3.06
CA LYS A 40 21.04 -11.61 4.40
C LYS A 40 19.65 -11.31 4.95
N LEU A 41 19.19 -12.21 5.82
CA LEU A 41 18.01 -11.99 6.62
C LEU A 41 18.41 -11.71 8.08
N PRO A 42 17.67 -10.85 8.80
CA PRO A 42 16.51 -10.12 8.33
C PRO A 42 16.89 -8.94 7.44
N CYS A 43 16.15 -8.75 6.36
CA CYS A 43 16.26 -7.59 5.49
C CYS A 43 15.42 -6.46 6.10
N VAL A 44 16.05 -5.34 6.47
CA VAL A 44 15.37 -4.16 7.00
C VAL A 44 15.34 -3.10 5.92
N HIS A 45 14.16 -2.80 5.37
CA HIS A 45 14.02 -1.71 4.41
C HIS A 45 13.88 -0.39 5.19
N PRO A 46 14.76 0.60 4.97
CA PRO A 46 14.73 1.86 5.73
C PRO A 46 13.41 2.61 5.61
N ARG A 47 12.85 2.71 4.40
CA ARG A 47 11.59 3.40 4.13
C ARG A 47 10.93 2.78 2.92
N LEU A 48 9.65 2.45 3.04
CA LEU A 48 8.81 1.95 1.95
C LEU A 48 7.48 2.70 2.00
N ASN A 49 7.03 3.18 0.86
CA ASN A 49 5.75 3.84 0.69
C ASN A 49 4.84 2.99 -0.21
N VAL A 50 3.58 2.85 0.18
CA VAL A 50 2.51 2.32 -0.69
C VAL A 50 1.55 3.46 -1.01
N PHE A 51 1.57 3.88 -2.27
CA PHE A 51 0.70 4.92 -2.80
C PHE A 51 -0.53 4.30 -3.45
N ILE A 52 -1.72 4.72 -3.05
CA ILE A 52 -3.00 4.18 -3.52
C ILE A 52 -3.86 5.31 -4.06
N VAL A 53 -4.46 5.11 -5.22
CA VAL A 53 -5.45 6.03 -5.79
C VAL A 53 -6.80 5.34 -5.87
N LEU A 54 -7.84 5.97 -5.33
CA LEU A 54 -9.22 5.47 -5.27
C LEU A 54 -10.18 6.48 -5.92
N THR A 55 -11.33 6.00 -6.38
CA THR A 55 -12.43 6.82 -6.93
C THR A 55 -13.79 6.19 -6.60
N GLU A 56 -14.89 6.83 -7.03
CA GLU A 56 -16.28 6.36 -6.83
C GLU A 56 -16.71 6.29 -5.35
N GLY A 57 -16.02 7.04 -4.49
CA GLY A 57 -16.32 7.10 -3.06
C GLY A 57 -17.44 8.09 -2.73
N ASN A 58 -18.31 7.73 -1.77
CA ASN A 58 -19.28 8.66 -1.20
C ASN A 58 -19.41 8.47 0.33
N GLY A 59 -18.95 9.45 1.12
CA GLY A 59 -18.92 9.46 2.58
C GLY A 59 -17.69 8.77 3.19
N GLU A 60 -17.80 8.30 4.44
CA GLU A 60 -16.69 7.70 5.21
C GLU A 60 -16.48 6.19 5.00
N TYR A 61 -15.23 5.77 4.81
CA TYR A 61 -14.86 4.35 4.68
C TYR A 61 -13.78 3.99 5.70
N ASP A 62 -13.91 2.81 6.30
CA ASP A 62 -12.88 2.21 7.15
C ASP A 62 -11.90 1.42 6.27
N CYS A 63 -10.64 1.83 6.28
CA CYS A 63 -9.61 1.28 5.41
C CYS A 63 -8.47 0.64 6.22
N ALA A 64 -7.87 -0.40 5.65
CA ALA A 64 -6.68 -1.02 6.20
C ALA A 64 -5.70 -1.42 5.10
N LEU A 65 -4.41 -1.13 5.27
CA LEU A 65 -3.33 -1.67 4.45
C LEU A 65 -2.59 -2.75 5.25
N LYS A 66 -2.43 -3.94 4.69
CA LYS A 66 -1.71 -5.06 5.31
C LYS A 66 -0.57 -5.51 4.42
N CYS A 67 0.63 -5.68 4.98
CA CYS A 67 1.69 -6.44 4.31
C CYS A 67 1.61 -7.89 4.79
N ILE A 68 1.43 -8.85 3.88
CA ILE A 68 1.17 -10.25 4.21
C ILE A 68 2.19 -11.13 3.52
N LYS A 69 2.76 -12.10 4.25
CA LYS A 69 3.58 -13.17 3.66
C LYS A 69 2.65 -14.22 3.04
N GLU A 70 2.83 -14.53 1.74
CA GLU A 70 1.83 -15.31 1.00
C GLU A 70 1.71 -16.77 1.46
N ASP A 71 2.83 -17.41 1.83
CA ASP A 71 2.89 -18.84 2.19
C ASP A 71 2.17 -19.18 3.51
N THR A 72 2.24 -18.27 4.47
CA THR A 72 1.75 -18.43 5.85
C THR A 72 0.50 -17.60 6.09
N ASN A 73 0.15 -16.72 5.16
CA ASN A 73 -0.93 -15.74 5.26
C ASN A 73 -0.82 -14.85 6.52
N LYS A 74 0.40 -14.67 7.04
CA LYS A 74 0.67 -13.89 8.25
C LYS A 74 0.93 -12.43 7.90
N ALA A 75 0.22 -11.53 8.58
CA ALA A 75 0.48 -10.09 8.45
C ALA A 75 1.79 -9.70 9.16
N LEU A 76 2.64 -8.96 8.46
CA LEU A 76 3.87 -8.35 8.97
C LEU A 76 3.58 -6.98 9.60
N VAL A 77 2.69 -6.22 8.96
CA VAL A 77 2.24 -4.91 9.42
C VAL A 77 0.81 -4.68 8.95
N GLU A 78 0.07 -3.94 9.76
CA GLU A 78 -1.28 -3.46 9.45
C GLU A 78 -1.37 -1.99 9.84
N LEU A 79 -1.83 -1.16 8.90
CA LEU A 79 -2.10 0.25 9.10
C LEU A 79 -3.59 0.48 8.85
N GLN A 80 -4.29 1.08 9.81
CA GLN A 80 -5.72 1.35 9.72
C GLN A 80 -5.98 2.87 9.68
N GLY A 81 -7.04 3.27 9.00
CA GLY A 81 -7.46 4.67 8.94
C GLY A 81 -8.82 4.84 8.30
N LYS A 82 -9.41 6.01 8.50
CA LYS A 82 -10.65 6.41 7.85
C LYS A 82 -10.37 7.37 6.71
N ILE A 83 -11.11 7.23 5.62
CA ILE A 83 -11.10 8.21 4.53
C ILE A 83 -12.50 8.78 4.34
N HIS A 84 -12.57 10.07 4.01
CA HIS A 84 -13.82 10.76 3.74
C HIS A 84 -13.86 11.18 2.26
N CYS A 85 -14.85 10.68 1.53
CA CYS A 85 -15.05 10.96 0.11
C CYS A 85 -16.19 11.96 -0.06
N LEU A 86 -15.94 13.10 -0.69
CA LEU A 86 -16.93 14.17 -0.81
C LEU A 86 -17.96 13.88 -1.92
N ASN A 87 -17.53 13.26 -3.01
CA ASN A 87 -18.39 12.86 -4.13
C ASN A 87 -17.72 11.75 -4.98
N PRO A 88 -18.50 11.00 -5.78
CA PRO A 88 -17.99 9.90 -6.59
C PRO A 88 -16.92 10.29 -7.62
N GLN A 89 -16.95 11.54 -8.12
CA GLN A 89 -16.00 12.03 -9.13
C GLN A 89 -14.61 12.34 -8.55
N GLN A 90 -14.50 12.39 -7.22
CA GLN A 90 -13.25 12.69 -6.53
C GLN A 90 -12.27 11.51 -6.64
N LYS A 91 -11.02 11.84 -7.02
CA LYS A 91 -9.87 10.94 -6.81
C LYS A 91 -9.29 11.17 -5.42
N ILE A 92 -9.06 10.08 -4.70
CA ILE A 92 -8.44 10.09 -3.37
C ILE A 92 -7.08 9.44 -3.47
N GLU A 93 -6.07 10.15 -3.03
CA GLU A 93 -4.68 9.73 -3.06
C GLU A 93 -4.20 9.48 -1.62
N LEU A 94 -3.89 8.23 -1.31
CA LEU A 94 -3.43 7.80 0.01
C LEU A 94 -1.95 7.43 -0.08
N ASN A 95 -1.17 7.86 0.92
CA ASN A 95 0.22 7.44 1.08
C ASN A 95 0.39 6.74 2.43
N PHE A 96 0.86 5.49 2.39
CA PHE A 96 1.21 4.72 3.58
C PHE A 96 2.73 4.59 3.67
N GLU A 97 3.34 5.40 4.55
CA GLU A 97 4.76 5.32 4.83
C GLU A 97 5.03 4.29 5.94
N MET A 98 5.96 3.38 5.70
CA MET A 98 6.47 2.43 6.67
C MET A 98 7.99 2.58 6.78
N VAL A 99 8.50 2.71 8.01
CA VAL A 99 9.92 2.91 8.29
C VAL A 99 10.46 1.68 9.02
N GLY A 100 11.62 1.19 8.57
CA GLY A 100 12.31 0.06 9.21
C GLY A 100 11.57 -1.28 9.08
N LEU A 101 10.82 -1.49 7.99
CA LEU A 101 10.07 -2.73 7.79
C LEU A 101 11.03 -3.93 7.70
N ARG A 102 10.82 -4.92 8.57
CA ARG A 102 11.71 -6.06 8.77
C ARG A 102 11.15 -7.32 8.15
N PHE A 103 11.81 -7.82 7.12
CA PHE A 103 11.49 -9.08 6.45
C PHE A 103 12.41 -10.19 6.98
N THR A 104 11.81 -11.24 7.55
CA THR A 104 12.54 -12.37 8.16
C THR A 104 12.78 -13.52 7.21
N ASP A 105 12.10 -13.53 6.07
CA ASP A 105 12.15 -14.61 5.09
C ASP A 105 12.20 -14.05 3.67
N TYR A 106 12.91 -14.75 2.78
CA TYR A 106 12.78 -14.59 1.35
C TYR A 106 11.41 -15.11 0.88
N GLY A 107 10.97 -14.66 -0.30
CA GLY A 107 9.76 -15.15 -0.95
C GLY A 107 8.71 -14.07 -1.19
N ASN A 108 7.50 -14.53 -1.52
CA ASN A 108 6.41 -13.67 -1.94
C ASN A 108 5.68 -13.06 -0.73
N TYR A 109 5.44 -11.77 -0.85
CA TYR A 109 4.59 -10.99 0.00
C TYR A 109 3.57 -10.26 -0.87
N ARG A 110 2.56 -9.69 -0.22
CA ARG A 110 1.62 -8.80 -0.88
C ARG A 110 1.19 -7.67 0.05
N PHE A 111 0.88 -6.54 -0.56
CA PHE A 111 0.18 -5.46 0.09
C PHE A 111 -1.30 -5.56 -0.26
N ASP A 112 -2.13 -5.84 0.73
CA ASP A 112 -3.57 -5.97 0.61
C ASP A 112 -4.22 -4.72 1.20
N PHE A 113 -5.02 -4.01 0.41
CA PHE A 113 -5.81 -2.88 0.86
C PHE A 113 -7.27 -3.26 0.98
N TYR A 114 -7.81 -3.06 2.17
CA TYR A 114 -9.18 -3.37 2.54
C TYR A 114 -10.00 -2.10 2.70
N CYS A 115 -11.28 -2.21 2.38
CA CYS A 115 -12.27 -1.16 2.58
C CYS A 115 -13.55 -1.79 3.14
N ASN A 116 -13.98 -1.35 4.32
CA ASN A 116 -15.11 -1.93 5.06
C ASN A 116 -15.01 -3.46 5.11
N GLU A 117 -13.86 -3.96 5.56
CA GLU A 117 -13.52 -5.39 5.69
C GLU A 117 -13.40 -6.19 4.38
N ASN A 118 -13.73 -5.60 3.23
CA ASN A 118 -13.59 -6.25 1.93
C ASN A 118 -12.22 -5.95 1.30
N LEU A 119 -11.54 -6.97 0.79
CA LEU A 119 -10.31 -6.80 0.03
C LEU A 119 -10.63 -6.03 -1.26
N LEU A 120 -10.00 -4.88 -1.45
CA LEU A 120 -10.24 -4.01 -2.60
C LEU A 120 -9.19 -4.18 -3.70
N VAL A 121 -7.91 -4.23 -3.33
CA VAL A 121 -6.80 -4.42 -4.26
C VAL A 121 -5.62 -5.07 -3.54
N SER A 122 -4.88 -5.89 -4.28
CA SER A 122 -3.65 -6.53 -3.81
C SER A 122 -2.50 -6.23 -4.76
N ARG A 123 -1.31 -5.99 -4.22
CA ARG A 123 -0.06 -5.81 -4.97
C ARG A 123 1.00 -6.78 -4.49
N LYS A 124 1.44 -7.67 -5.40
CA LYS A 124 2.55 -8.58 -5.15
C LYS A 124 3.87 -7.84 -4.98
N PHE A 125 4.70 -8.38 -4.10
CA PHE A 125 5.98 -7.82 -3.71
C PHE A 125 6.94 -8.96 -3.30
N LEU A 126 8.21 -8.92 -3.68
CA LEU A 126 9.11 -10.07 -3.53
C LEU A 126 10.39 -9.72 -2.75
N ILE A 127 10.75 -10.55 -1.77
CA ILE A 127 12.05 -10.50 -1.11
C ILE A 127 12.95 -11.56 -1.74
N LYS A 128 13.92 -11.14 -2.55
CA LYS A 128 14.81 -12.01 -3.32
C LYS A 128 16.12 -12.23 -2.57
N GLU A 129 16.55 -13.48 -2.53
CA GLU A 129 17.93 -13.82 -2.18
C GLU A 129 18.83 -13.43 -3.35
N THR A 130 19.83 -12.59 -3.08
CA THR A 130 20.92 -12.33 -4.02
C THR A 130 22.03 -13.33 -3.75
N LYS A 131 22.40 -14.11 -4.76
CA LYS A 131 23.60 -14.96 -4.70
C LYS A 131 24.78 -14.15 -5.20
N MET A 132 25.88 -14.15 -4.45
CA MET A 132 27.17 -13.59 -4.90
C MET A 132 27.81 -14.49 -5.95
#